data_AF-A0A7C7MYZ5-F1
#
_entry.id   AF-A0A7C7MYZ5-F1
#
_cell.length_a   1.000
_cell.length_b   1.000
_cell.length_c   1.000
_cell.angle_alpha   90.00
_cell.angle_beta   90.00
_cell.angle_gamma   90.00
#
_symmetry.space_group_name_H-M   'P 1'
#
loop_
_entity.id
_entity.type
_entity.pdbx_description
1 polymer ?
#
loop_
_entity_poly.entity_id
_entity_poly.type
_entity_poly.pdbx_seq_one_letter_code
_entity_poly.pdbx_strand_id
1 'polypeptide(L)'
;MMGIYTVWRQFPDNRPWEVLGSFPGANESTYNYLAPTLGNATPEDTTWTTYRVSFTVDSEIWYSSPASGYSIDNIIPATPTGLIAEYSDGSVSLVWDGPVDEDFHYFTVYRNGVVCGYSVEPLYTDEDVSIEGQLFYYVTATDANG
;
A
#
# COMPACT_ATOMS: atom_id res chain seq x y z
N MET A 1 15.92 0.01 40.14
CA MET A 1 16.23 -0.97 39.07
C MET A 1 15.64 -0.44 37.78
N MET A 2 16.26 -0.69 36.62
CA MET A 2 15.71 -0.22 35.34
C MET A 2 14.64 -1.20 34.89
N GLY A 3 13.38 -0.77 34.84
CA GLY A 3 12.28 -1.60 34.34
C GLY A 3 12.25 -1.67 32.82
N ILE A 4 11.46 -2.60 32.29
CA ILE A 4 11.33 -2.87 30.86
C ILE A 4 9.92 -2.54 30.40
N TYR A 5 9.79 -1.76 29.33
CA TYR A 5 8.54 -1.60 28.61
C TYR A 5 8.42 -2.68 27.53
N THR A 6 7.24 -3.25 27.35
CA THR A 6 6.94 -4.21 26.28
C THR A 6 5.69 -3.79 25.53
N VAL A 7 5.77 -3.75 24.21
CA VAL A 7 4.66 -3.43 23.31
C VAL A 7 4.02 -4.73 22.82
N TRP A 8 2.71 -4.80 22.94
CA TRP A 8 1.92 -5.98 22.61
C TRP A 8 0.92 -5.66 21.49
N ARG A 9 0.66 -6.62 20.62
CA ARG A 9 -0.41 -6.57 19.60
C ARG A 9 -1.37 -7.74 19.81
N GLN A 10 -2.67 -7.50 19.60
CA GLN A 10 -3.69 -8.53 19.72
C GLN A 10 -3.88 -9.22 18.36
N PHE A 11 -3.77 -10.55 18.32
CA PHE A 11 -4.08 -11.33 17.12
C PHE A 11 -5.61 -11.57 17.01
N PRO A 12 -6.24 -11.38 15.83
CA PRO A 12 -7.64 -11.71 15.62
C PRO A 12 -7.83 -13.23 15.75
N ASP A 13 -9.03 -13.68 16.07
CA ASP A 13 -9.44 -15.09 16.01
C ASP A 13 -9.05 -16.04 17.16
N ASN A 14 -8.20 -15.68 18.15
CA ASN A 14 -8.13 -16.48 19.40
C ASN A 14 -7.48 -15.84 20.66
N ARG A 15 -7.34 -14.51 20.73
CA ARG A 15 -6.90 -13.74 21.93
C ARG A 15 -5.50 -14.04 22.54
N PRO A 16 -4.45 -14.49 21.84
CA PRO A 16 -3.11 -14.23 22.35
C PRO A 16 -2.70 -12.78 22.06
N TRP A 17 -2.09 -12.15 23.05
CA TRP A 17 -1.27 -10.96 22.82
C TRP A 17 0.11 -11.43 22.35
N GLU A 18 0.59 -10.94 21.22
CA GLU A 18 1.96 -11.17 20.78
C GLU A 18 2.85 -10.01 21.21
N VAL A 19 4.11 -10.31 21.51
CA VAL A 19 5.13 -9.29 21.80
C VAL A 19 5.66 -8.76 20.48
N LEU A 20 5.56 -7.45 20.28
CA LEU A 20 6.20 -6.78 19.15
C LEU A 20 7.66 -6.41 19.46
N GLY A 21 7.92 -6.00 20.70
CA GLY A 21 9.25 -5.60 21.14
C GLY A 21 9.27 -5.10 22.57
N SER A 22 10.47 -5.03 23.14
CA SER A 22 10.72 -4.54 24.49
C SER A 22 11.91 -3.61 24.52
N PHE A 23 11.87 -2.61 25.38
CA PHE A 23 12.95 -1.64 25.56
C PHE A 23 13.06 -1.22 27.03
N PRO A 24 14.28 -0.92 27.52
CA PRO A 24 14.45 -0.44 28.88
C PRO A 24 13.83 0.95 29.05
N GLY A 25 13.37 1.25 30.26
CA GLY A 25 13.03 2.62 30.62
C GLY A 25 14.26 3.53 30.56
N ALA A 26 14.14 4.66 29.88
CA ALA A 26 15.19 5.67 29.72
C ALA A 26 15.00 6.89 30.62
N ASN A 27 14.06 6.83 31.58
CA ASN A 27 13.66 7.95 32.44
C ASN A 27 13.12 9.17 31.68
N GLU A 28 12.53 8.93 30.51
CA GLU A 28 11.83 9.95 29.72
C GLU A 28 10.35 10.02 30.09
N SER A 29 9.73 11.18 29.87
CA SER A 29 8.29 11.37 30.07
C SER A 29 7.44 10.69 28.99
N THR A 30 8.02 10.43 27.83
CA THR A 30 7.33 9.87 26.65
C THR A 30 8.25 8.95 25.86
N TYR A 31 7.66 7.88 25.33
CA TYR A 31 8.33 6.89 24.49
C TYR A 31 7.52 6.71 23.21
N ASN A 32 8.20 6.45 22.11
CA ASN A 32 7.57 6.16 20.81
C ASN A 32 8.00 4.77 20.35
N TYR A 33 7.09 4.05 19.71
CA TYR A 33 7.36 2.73 19.15
C TYR A 33 6.62 2.59 17.81
N LEU A 34 7.34 2.16 16.79
CA LEU A 34 6.75 1.85 15.48
C LEU A 34 6.17 0.43 15.53
N ALA A 35 4.84 0.32 15.50
CA ALA A 35 4.14 -0.95 15.55
C ALA A 35 3.45 -1.26 14.21
N PRO A 36 3.70 -2.43 13.59
CA PRO A 36 3.00 -2.84 12.38
C PRO A 36 1.56 -3.25 12.68
N THR A 37 0.63 -2.78 11.85
CA THR A 37 -0.77 -3.23 11.82
C THR A 37 -0.87 -4.64 11.23
N LEU A 38 -2.04 -5.25 11.37
CA LEU A 38 -2.35 -6.57 10.80
C LEU A 38 -2.89 -6.51 9.38
N GLY A 39 -3.25 -5.32 8.90
CA GLY A 39 -3.76 -5.12 7.55
C GLY A 39 -4.12 -3.66 7.30
N ASN A 40 -4.38 -3.37 6.04
CA ASN A 40 -4.91 -2.10 5.57
C ASN A 40 -6.43 -2.07 5.75
N ALA A 41 -6.97 -0.86 5.86
CA ALA A 41 -8.39 -0.58 5.80
C ALA A 41 -8.77 -0.26 4.37
N THR A 42 -9.79 -0.94 3.88
CA THR A 42 -10.51 -0.62 2.66
C THR A 42 -11.88 -0.02 3.03
N PRO A 43 -12.59 0.64 2.10
CA PRO A 43 -13.95 1.09 2.35
C PRO A 43 -14.92 -0.04 2.72
N GLU A 44 -14.65 -1.27 2.26
CA GLU A 44 -15.51 -2.44 2.45
C GLU A 44 -15.14 -3.27 3.68
N ASP A 45 -13.86 -3.26 4.09
CA ASP A 45 -13.35 -4.01 5.23
C ASP A 45 -12.21 -3.26 5.94
N THR A 46 -12.35 -3.04 7.26
CA THR A 46 -11.35 -2.34 8.09
C THR A 46 -10.70 -3.30 9.07
N THR A 47 -9.41 -3.59 8.87
CA THR A 47 -8.62 -4.42 9.78
C THR A 47 -8.10 -3.62 10.98
N TRP A 48 -8.89 -3.58 12.05
CA TRP A 48 -8.45 -2.96 13.31
C TRP A 48 -7.36 -3.78 14.00
N THR A 49 -6.27 -3.11 14.36
CA THR A 49 -5.19 -3.68 15.16
C THR A 49 -5.17 -3.05 16.55
N THR A 50 -5.21 -3.89 17.59
CA THR A 50 -5.24 -3.43 18.98
C THR A 50 -3.89 -3.66 19.65
N TYR A 51 -3.42 -2.65 20.38
CA TYR A 51 -2.14 -2.63 21.09
C TYR A 51 -2.32 -2.36 22.58
N ARG A 52 -1.32 -2.74 23.37
CA ARG A 52 -1.14 -2.27 24.75
C ARG A 52 0.35 -2.24 25.09
N VAL A 53 0.70 -1.54 26.15
CA VAL A 53 2.07 -1.51 26.70
C VAL A 53 2.06 -2.12 28.09
N SER A 54 3.08 -2.90 28.43
CA SER A 54 3.36 -3.28 29.81
C SER A 54 4.66 -2.70 30.31
N PHE A 55 4.75 -2.46 31.62
CA PHE A 55 5.99 -2.14 32.32
C PHE A 55 6.28 -3.27 33.32
N THR A 56 7.52 -3.75 33.37
CA THR A 56 7.94 -4.85 34.24
C THR A 56 9.19 -4.48 35.01
N VAL A 57 9.15 -4.66 36.33
CA VAL A 57 10.29 -4.44 37.25
C VAL A 57 10.13 -5.35 38.46
N ASP A 58 11.22 -5.91 38.99
CA ASP A 58 11.20 -6.70 40.23
C ASP A 58 10.12 -7.80 40.29
N SER A 59 9.83 -8.44 39.15
CA SER A 59 8.76 -9.44 38.95
C SER A 59 7.32 -8.93 39.00
N GLU A 60 7.11 -7.62 39.14
CA GLU A 60 5.81 -6.98 39.00
C GLU A 60 5.57 -6.53 37.56
N ILE A 61 4.30 -6.53 37.13
CA ILE A 61 3.90 -6.13 35.79
C ILE A 61 2.63 -5.27 35.85
N TRP A 62 2.62 -4.17 35.10
CA TRP A 62 1.45 -3.33 34.88
C TRP A 62 1.17 -3.21 33.40
N TYR A 63 -0.11 -3.20 33.03
CA TYR A 63 -0.58 -3.04 31.65
C TYR A 63 -1.33 -1.72 31.49
N SER A 64 -1.14 -1.07 30.36
CA SER A 64 -2.01 0.02 29.93
C SER A 64 -3.40 -0.50 29.52
N SER A 65 -4.37 0.39 29.46
CA SER A 65 -5.57 0.14 28.66
C SER A 65 -5.18 -0.11 27.20
N PRO A 66 -5.90 -1.00 26.49
CA PRO A 66 -5.66 -1.23 25.08
C PRO A 66 -6.12 -0.03 24.23
N ALA A 67 -5.48 0.17 23.09
CA ALA A 67 -5.85 1.16 22.08
C ALA A 67 -5.75 0.53 20.69
N SER A 68 -6.62 0.94 19.76
CA SER A 68 -6.70 0.35 18.42
C SER A 68 -6.44 1.38 17.33
N GLY A 69 -5.89 0.92 16.21
CA GLY A 69 -5.69 1.70 14.99
C GLY A 69 -5.62 0.78 13.76
N TYR A 70 -5.60 1.37 12.58
CA TYR A 70 -5.49 0.66 11.30
C TYR A 70 -4.56 1.45 10.37
N SER A 71 -4.01 0.77 9.37
CA SER A 71 -3.32 1.43 8.26
C SER A 71 -4.32 1.66 7.13
N ILE A 72 -4.09 2.68 6.30
CA ILE A 72 -4.72 2.77 4.98
C ILE A 72 -3.70 2.33 3.95
N ASP A 73 -4.15 1.73 2.86
CA ASP A 73 -3.25 1.54 1.74
C ASP A 73 -3.01 2.89 1.06
N ASN A 74 -1.75 3.30 1.00
CA ASN A 74 -1.34 4.56 0.41
C ASN A 74 -0.07 4.39 -0.43
N ILE A 75 0.20 3.16 -0.84
CA ILE A 75 1.33 2.83 -1.70
C ILE A 75 0.85 2.98 -3.14
N ILE A 76 1.42 3.93 -3.87
CA ILE A 76 1.14 4.07 -5.29
C ILE A 76 1.61 2.81 -6.04
N PRO A 77 0.89 2.37 -7.08
CA PRO A 77 1.28 1.18 -7.82
C PRO A 77 2.57 1.45 -8.58
N ALA A 78 3.29 0.38 -8.90
CA ALA A 78 4.49 0.44 -9.71
C ALA A 78 4.18 1.09 -11.07
N THR A 79 5.06 1.99 -11.50
CA THR A 79 4.91 2.65 -12.79
C THR A 79 5.09 1.62 -13.91
N PRO A 80 4.19 1.56 -14.91
CA PRO A 80 4.38 0.72 -16.08
C PRO A 80 5.70 1.03 -16.79
N THR A 81 6.39 0.01 -17.28
CA THR A 81 7.68 0.17 -17.99
C THR A 81 7.64 -0.50 -19.35
N GLY A 82 8.70 -0.37 -20.15
CA GLY A 82 8.80 -1.09 -21.42
C GLY A 82 7.75 -0.72 -22.48
N LEU A 83 7.15 0.48 -22.40
CA LEU A 83 6.13 0.91 -23.35
C LEU A 83 6.68 0.95 -24.78
N ILE A 84 6.08 0.14 -25.65
CA ILE A 84 6.33 0.07 -27.08
C ILE A 84 5.04 0.48 -27.80
N ALA A 85 5.19 1.24 -28.89
CA ALA A 85 4.10 1.68 -29.74
C ALA A 85 4.40 1.32 -31.20
N GLU A 86 3.47 0.62 -31.84
CA GLU A 86 3.56 0.25 -33.25
C GLU A 86 2.36 0.81 -34.02
N TYR A 87 2.62 1.61 -35.06
CA TYR A 87 1.58 2.15 -35.92
C TYR A 87 1.37 1.25 -37.13
N SER A 88 0.11 0.87 -37.38
CA SER A 88 -0.28 0.08 -38.55
C SER A 88 -1.71 0.40 -38.95
N ASP A 89 -1.92 0.67 -40.23
CA ASP A 89 -3.26 0.81 -40.86
C ASP A 89 -4.24 1.74 -40.12
N GLY A 90 -3.77 2.88 -39.64
CA GLY A 90 -4.62 3.84 -38.92
C GLY A 90 -4.85 3.51 -37.44
N SER A 91 -4.13 2.55 -36.88
CA SER A 91 -4.19 2.18 -35.47
C SER A 91 -2.80 2.22 -34.83
N VAL A 92 -2.73 2.40 -33.51
CA VAL A 92 -1.50 2.24 -32.71
C VAL A 92 -1.71 1.12 -31.71
N SER A 93 -0.95 0.04 -31.86
CA SER A 93 -0.85 -1.02 -30.87
C SER A 93 0.20 -0.66 -29.82
N LEU A 94 -0.21 -0.64 -28.56
CA LEU A 94 0.62 -0.36 -27.40
C LEU A 94 0.76 -1.63 -26.58
N VAL A 95 1.99 -1.95 -26.19
CA VAL A 95 2.31 -3.02 -25.24
C VAL A 95 3.31 -2.48 -24.23
N TRP A 96 3.17 -2.87 -22.98
CA TRP A 96 4.08 -2.48 -21.91
C TRP A 96 4.26 -3.62 -20.90
N ASP A 97 5.13 -3.41 -19.94
CA ASP A 97 5.25 -4.26 -18.76
C ASP A 97 4.37 -3.65 -17.66
N GLY A 98 3.37 -4.42 -17.20
CA GLY A 98 2.42 -4.00 -16.16
C GLY A 98 3.02 -4.01 -14.74
N PRO A 99 2.38 -3.33 -13.76
CA PRO A 99 2.75 -3.51 -12.36
C PRO A 99 2.44 -4.94 -11.92
N VAL A 100 3.21 -5.41 -10.94
CA VAL A 100 3.10 -6.76 -10.36
C VAL A 100 2.36 -6.69 -9.01
N ASP A 101 1.71 -5.56 -8.72
CA ASP A 101 1.12 -5.31 -7.41
C ASP A 101 -0.19 -6.08 -7.25
N GLU A 102 -0.38 -6.69 -6.08
CA GLU A 102 -1.52 -7.58 -5.80
C GLU A 102 -2.87 -6.85 -5.85
N ASP A 103 -2.87 -5.54 -5.66
CA ASP A 103 -4.03 -4.67 -5.64
C ASP A 103 -4.21 -3.84 -6.92
N PHE A 104 -3.47 -4.17 -8.00
CA PHE A 104 -3.65 -3.54 -9.31
C PHE A 104 -5.10 -3.61 -9.80
N HIS A 105 -5.60 -2.50 -10.35
CA HIS A 105 -6.96 -2.39 -10.87
C HIS A 105 -6.99 -2.17 -12.39
N TYR A 106 -6.41 -1.08 -12.89
CA TYR A 106 -6.43 -0.75 -14.32
C TYR A 106 -5.30 0.19 -14.75
N PHE A 107 -5.03 0.21 -16.05
CA PHE A 107 -4.19 1.18 -16.72
C PHE A 107 -5.02 2.30 -17.34
N THR A 108 -4.50 3.52 -17.29
CA THR A 108 -5.00 4.63 -18.10
C THR A 108 -4.00 4.95 -19.19
N VAL A 109 -4.46 4.99 -20.44
CA VAL A 109 -3.63 5.26 -21.62
C VAL A 109 -3.91 6.69 -22.08
N TYR A 110 -2.84 7.44 -22.32
CA TYR A 110 -2.91 8.82 -22.76
C TYR A 110 -2.27 8.99 -24.12
N ARG A 111 -2.96 9.70 -25.01
CA ARG A 111 -2.43 10.19 -26.29
C ARG A 111 -2.33 11.71 -26.23
N ASN A 112 -1.11 12.25 -26.38
CA ASN A 112 -0.82 13.68 -26.31
C ASN A 112 -1.37 14.36 -25.05
N GLY A 113 -1.33 13.66 -23.91
CA GLY A 113 -1.81 14.16 -22.62
C GLY A 113 -3.31 14.03 -22.38
N VAL A 114 -4.07 13.48 -23.32
CA VAL A 114 -5.51 13.23 -23.18
C VAL A 114 -5.75 11.73 -23.05
N VAL A 115 -6.63 11.32 -22.13
CA VAL A 115 -7.03 9.92 -21.99
C VAL A 115 -7.64 9.44 -23.31
N CYS A 116 -7.08 8.39 -23.89
CA CYS A 116 -7.65 7.71 -25.05
C CYS A 116 -8.31 6.38 -24.68
N GLY A 117 -7.92 5.76 -23.55
CA GLY A 117 -8.57 4.55 -23.10
C GLY A 117 -8.08 4.01 -21.76
N TYR A 118 -8.67 2.87 -21.39
CA TYR A 118 -8.32 2.11 -20.19
C TYR A 118 -8.11 0.65 -20.58
N SER A 119 -7.25 -0.05 -19.84
CA SER A 119 -7.03 -1.49 -20.03
C SER A 119 -6.77 -2.17 -18.68
N VAL A 120 -7.17 -3.43 -18.55
CA VAL A 120 -6.80 -4.29 -17.40
C VAL A 120 -5.64 -5.23 -17.77
N GLU A 121 -5.28 -5.29 -19.04
CA GLU A 121 -4.13 -6.02 -19.56
C GLU A 121 -3.03 -5.03 -19.95
N PRO A 122 -1.76 -5.44 -19.99
CA PRO A 122 -0.66 -4.55 -20.32
C PRO A 122 -0.54 -4.31 -21.85
N LEU A 123 -1.67 -4.12 -22.50
CA LEU A 123 -1.83 -3.84 -23.91
C LEU A 123 -3.07 -2.97 -24.17
N TYR A 124 -3.01 -2.17 -25.22
CA TYR A 124 -4.13 -1.37 -25.71
C TYR A 124 -3.98 -1.08 -27.20
N THR A 125 -5.08 -1.02 -27.94
CA THR A 125 -5.08 -0.56 -29.34
C THR A 125 -5.86 0.74 -29.42
N ASP A 126 -5.18 1.81 -29.85
CA ASP A 126 -5.79 3.09 -30.15
C ASP A 126 -6.18 3.10 -31.64
N GLU A 127 -7.47 3.19 -31.92
CA GLU A 127 -8.04 3.15 -33.27
C GLU A 127 -8.23 4.56 -33.83
N ASP A 128 -8.47 4.67 -35.14
CA ASP A 128 -8.75 5.94 -35.83
C ASP A 128 -7.65 7.00 -35.65
N VAL A 129 -6.40 6.56 -35.64
CA VAL A 129 -5.20 7.38 -35.44
C VAL A 129 -4.71 7.95 -36.77
N SER A 130 -4.80 9.26 -36.93
CA SER A 130 -4.09 10.01 -37.96
C SER A 130 -2.79 10.61 -37.41
N ILE A 131 -1.68 10.34 -38.08
CA ILE A 131 -0.37 10.91 -37.73
C ILE A 131 -0.16 12.19 -38.54
N GLU A 132 -0.62 13.33 -38.00
CA GLU A 132 -0.33 14.66 -38.56
C GLU A 132 0.98 15.26 -38.03
N GLY A 133 1.63 14.58 -37.08
CA GLY A 133 2.87 15.01 -36.41
C GLY A 133 3.39 13.92 -35.47
N GLN A 134 4.19 14.31 -34.47
CA GLN A 134 4.63 13.35 -33.45
C GLN A 134 3.49 13.02 -32.49
N LEU A 135 3.25 11.73 -32.25
CA LEU A 135 2.36 11.25 -31.21
C LEU A 135 3.16 10.87 -29.97
N PHE A 136 2.67 11.27 -28.80
CA PHE A 136 3.23 10.90 -27.52
C PHE A 136 2.24 10.05 -26.75
N TYR A 137 2.69 8.88 -26.31
CA TYR A 137 1.93 7.99 -25.44
C TYR A 137 2.62 7.86 -24.08
N TYR A 138 1.81 7.81 -23.03
CA TYR A 138 2.23 7.33 -21.72
C TYR A 138 1.08 6.58 -21.07
N VAL A 139 1.43 5.71 -20.14
CA VAL A 139 0.49 4.84 -19.43
C VAL A 139 0.71 5.03 -17.94
N THR A 140 -0.38 5.15 -17.19
CA THR A 140 -0.36 5.12 -15.72
C THR A 140 -1.09 3.87 -15.24
N ALA A 141 -0.73 3.38 -14.05
CA ALA A 141 -1.47 2.33 -13.35
C ALA A 141 -2.26 2.93 -12.19
N THR A 142 -3.37 2.30 -11.86
CA THR A 142 -4.24 2.60 -10.73
C THR A 142 -4.51 1.30 -9.98
N ASP A 143 -4.39 1.35 -8.66
CA ASP A 143 -4.71 0.24 -7.75
C ASP A 143 -6.15 0.36 -7.22
N ALA A 144 -6.57 -0.58 -6.37
CA ALA A 144 -7.91 -0.60 -5.77
C ALA A 144 -8.17 0.55 -4.77
N ASN A 145 -7.12 1.26 -4.35
CA ASN A 145 -7.14 2.28 -3.30
C ASN A 145 -7.05 3.72 -3.85
N GLY A 146 -6.70 3.91 -5.13
CA GLY A 146 -6.91 5.14 -5.91
C GLY A 146 -5.63 5.84 -6.34
#